data_AF-B7RID5-F1
#
_entry.id   AF-B7RID5-F1
#
_cell.length_a   1.000
_cell.length_b   1.000
_cell.length_c   1.000
_cell.angle_alpha   90.00
_cell.angle_beta   90.00
_cell.angle_gamma   90.00
#
_symmetry.space_group_name_H-M   'P 1'
#
loop_
_entity.id
_entity.type
_entity.pdbx_description
1 polymer ?
#
loop_
_entity_poly.entity_id
_entity_poly.type
_entity_poly.pdbx_seq_one_letter_code
_entity_poly.pdbx_strand_id
1 'polypeptide(L)'
;MLALWGLGMVVGNTAGGWLADKALTRAILGFFVWTVATLALFAAVASSVWLAGLELFLVGIGFGLVPALQARLMDAAPRAQSLASAMNHSAFNLSNAIGAWTGGLAISAGLGWAATGYVGAALALAGLVIFIIALKLKERD
;
A
#
# COMPACT_ATOMS: atom_id res chain seq x y z
N MET A 1 2.20 -18.94 6.64
CA MET A 1 2.04 -17.47 6.50
C MET A 1 2.48 -16.92 5.16
N LEU A 2 3.73 -17.11 4.70
CA LEU A 2 4.22 -16.48 3.47
C LEU A 2 3.40 -16.84 2.21
N ALA A 3 2.90 -18.08 2.13
CA ALA A 3 1.98 -18.48 1.06
C ALA A 3 0.64 -17.69 1.07
N LEU A 4 0.11 -17.37 2.27
CA LEU A 4 -1.11 -16.56 2.40
C LEU A 4 -0.87 -15.11 1.97
N TRP A 5 0.27 -14.54 2.36
CA TRP A 5 0.69 -13.23 1.88
C TRP A 5 0.85 -13.22 0.35
N GLY A 6 1.53 -14.22 -0.21
CA GLY A 6 1.70 -14.39 -1.65
C GLY A 6 0.38 -14.51 -2.40
N LEU A 7 -0.56 -15.31 -1.88
CA LEU A 7 -1.90 -15.44 -2.46
C LEU A 7 -2.66 -14.10 -2.40
N GLY A 8 -2.56 -13.39 -1.27
CA GLY A 8 -3.13 -12.06 -1.11
C GLY A 8 -2.60 -11.08 -2.16
N MET A 9 -1.29 -11.08 -2.41
CA MET A 9 -0.68 -10.26 -3.45
C MET A 9 -1.15 -10.61 -4.86
N VAL A 10 -1.30 -11.90 -5.19
CA VAL A 10 -1.82 -12.32 -6.50
C VAL A 10 -3.23 -11.77 -6.70
N VAL A 11 -4.10 -11.94 -5.69
CA VAL A 11 -5.47 -11.41 -5.72
C VAL A 11 -5.46 -9.88 -5.81
N GLY A 12 -4.67 -9.23 -4.96
CA GLY A 12 -4.52 -7.77 -4.89
C GLY A 12 -4.05 -7.17 -6.21
N ASN A 13 -2.95 -7.67 -6.77
CA ASN A 13 -2.38 -7.16 -8.02
C ASN A 13 -3.34 -7.35 -9.21
N THR A 14 -3.97 -8.52 -9.30
CA THR A 14 -4.93 -8.82 -10.37
C THR A 14 -6.16 -7.92 -10.26
N ALA A 15 -6.74 -7.80 -9.06
CA ALA A 15 -7.87 -6.91 -8.80
C ALA A 15 -7.48 -5.44 -9.00
N GLY A 16 -6.26 -5.06 -8.62
CA GLY A 16 -5.68 -3.73 -8.75
C GLY A 16 -5.62 -3.26 -10.19
N GLY A 17 -5.07 -4.08 -11.08
CA GLY A 17 -5.06 -3.80 -12.52
C GLY A 17 -6.47 -3.70 -13.08
N TRP A 18 -7.33 -4.70 -12.80
CA TRP A 18 -8.70 -4.71 -13.33
C TRP A 18 -9.57 -3.55 -12.84
N LEU A 19 -9.47 -3.17 -11.57
CA LEU A 19 -10.18 -2.01 -11.02
C LEU A 19 -9.60 -0.70 -11.55
N ALA A 20 -8.29 -0.63 -11.77
CA ALA A 20 -7.63 0.53 -12.33
C ALA A 20 -8.10 0.84 -13.76
N ASP A 21 -8.25 -0.21 -14.59
CA ASP A 21 -8.78 -0.08 -15.96
C ASP A 21 -10.21 0.48 -15.98
N LYS A 22 -11.02 0.16 -14.96
CA LYS A 22 -12.41 0.64 -14.86
C LYS A 22 -12.52 2.04 -14.28
N ALA A 23 -11.80 2.31 -13.19
CA ALA A 23 -11.91 3.55 -12.43
C ALA A 23 -10.65 3.80 -11.60
N LEU A 24 -9.54 4.11 -12.28
CA LEU A 24 -8.21 4.35 -11.72
C LEU A 24 -8.19 5.10 -10.37
N THR A 25 -8.75 6.31 -10.31
CA THR A 25 -8.73 7.11 -9.08
C THR A 25 -9.50 6.45 -7.94
N ARG A 26 -10.67 5.85 -8.23
CA ARG A 26 -11.49 5.18 -7.21
C ARG A 26 -10.81 3.91 -6.71
N ALA A 27 -10.16 3.16 -7.61
CA ALA A 27 -9.38 1.99 -7.26
C ALA A 27 -8.25 2.35 -6.28
N ILE A 28 -7.44 3.37 -6.60
CA ILE A 28 -6.34 3.83 -5.75
C ILE A 28 -6.85 4.26 -4.36
N LEU A 29 -7.93 5.05 -4.29
CA LEU A 29 -8.55 5.45 -3.01
C LEU A 29 -9.01 4.22 -2.21
N GLY A 30 -9.67 3.27 -2.87
CA GLY A 30 -10.14 2.03 -2.24
C GLY A 30 -8.99 1.20 -1.65
N PHE A 31 -7.90 1.02 -2.39
CA PHE A 31 -6.73 0.29 -1.90
C PHE A 31 -5.99 1.00 -0.78
N PHE A 32 -5.94 2.34 -0.78
CA PHE A 32 -5.42 3.10 0.36
C PHE A 32 -6.26 2.88 1.62
N VAL A 33 -7.59 3.02 1.52
CA VAL A 33 -8.50 2.78 2.65
C VAL A 33 -8.38 1.35 3.16
N TRP A 34 -8.35 0.37 2.25
CA TRP A 34 -8.13 -1.03 2.58
C TRP A 34 -6.83 -1.24 3.35
N THR A 35 -5.72 -0.70 2.84
CA THR A 35 -4.38 -0.83 3.44
C THR A 35 -4.31 -0.17 4.82
N VAL A 36 -4.93 1.00 5.00
CA VAL A 36 -5.01 1.64 6.32
C VAL A 36 -5.79 0.76 7.30
N ALA A 37 -6.94 0.21 6.88
CA ALA A 37 -7.80 -0.59 7.74
C ALA A 37 -7.13 -1.91 8.16
N THR A 38 -6.49 -2.63 7.22
CA THR A 38 -5.84 -3.91 7.53
C THR A 38 -4.62 -3.71 8.42
N LEU A 39 -3.75 -2.74 8.11
CA LEU A 39 -2.58 -2.43 8.95
C LEU A 39 -2.98 -1.96 10.36
N ALA A 40 -4.08 -1.20 10.51
CA ALA A 40 -4.59 -0.83 11.82
C ALA A 40 -5.15 -2.04 12.59
N LEU A 41 -5.78 -2.99 11.89
CA LEU A 41 -6.31 -4.21 12.47
C LEU A 41 -5.20 -5.17 12.94
N PHE A 42 -4.05 -5.19 12.27
CA PHE A 42 -2.93 -6.09 12.56
C PHE A 42 -2.60 -6.18 14.05
N ALA A 43 -2.45 -5.04 14.72
CA ALA A 43 -2.07 -5.00 16.13
C ALA A 43 -3.10 -5.67 17.06
N ALA A 44 -4.38 -5.66 16.69
CA ALA A 44 -5.45 -6.28 17.47
C ALA A 44 -5.51 -7.81 17.29
N VAL A 45 -5.06 -8.32 16.15
CA VAL A 45 -5.14 -9.75 15.79
C VAL A 45 -3.80 -10.48 15.85
N ALA A 46 -2.71 -9.75 16.07
CA ALA A 46 -1.33 -10.21 16.14
C ALA A 46 -1.10 -11.36 17.14
N SER A 47 -1.90 -11.46 18.20
CA SER A 47 -1.74 -12.49 19.25
C SER A 47 -2.18 -13.89 18.81
N SER A 48 -2.96 -14.03 17.73
CA SER A 48 -3.47 -15.32 17.25
C SER A 48 -2.83 -15.71 15.93
N VAL A 49 -2.18 -16.88 15.88
CA VAL A 49 -1.51 -17.41 14.68
C VAL A 49 -2.47 -17.52 13.48
N TRP A 50 -3.73 -17.91 13.72
CA TRP A 50 -4.74 -18.08 12.68
C TRP A 50 -5.22 -16.73 12.15
N LEU A 51 -5.51 -15.79 13.05
CA LEU A 51 -5.96 -14.46 12.66
C LEU A 51 -4.84 -13.67 11.98
N ALA A 52 -3.60 -13.78 12.47
CA ALA A 52 -2.42 -13.19 11.83
C ALA A 52 -2.20 -13.78 10.42
N GLY A 53 -2.48 -15.06 10.21
CA GLY A 53 -2.42 -15.68 8.89
C GLY A 53 -3.43 -15.08 7.90
N LEU A 54 -4.69 -14.95 8.34
CA LEU A 54 -5.75 -14.31 7.56
C LEU A 54 -5.43 -12.84 7.30
N GLU A 55 -4.98 -12.12 8.31
CA GLU A 55 -4.57 -10.72 8.20
C GLU A 55 -3.50 -10.57 7.12
N LEU A 56 -2.47 -11.42 7.12
CA LEU A 56 -1.37 -11.31 6.16
C LEU A 56 -1.84 -11.46 4.71
N PHE A 57 -2.87 -12.27 4.48
CA PHE A 57 -3.56 -12.36 3.21
C PHE A 57 -4.30 -11.06 2.87
N LEU A 58 -5.03 -10.47 3.83
CA LEU A 58 -5.73 -9.19 3.64
C LEU A 58 -4.75 -8.03 3.37
N VAL A 59 -3.62 -7.95 4.07
CA VAL A 59 -2.54 -6.99 3.77
C VAL A 59 -1.97 -7.25 2.37
N GLY A 60 -1.77 -8.51 2.01
CA GLY A 60 -1.36 -8.89 0.65
C GLY A 60 -2.29 -8.35 -0.42
N ILE A 61 -3.61 -8.30 -0.20
CA ILE A 61 -4.57 -7.71 -1.16
C ILE A 61 -4.28 -6.22 -1.38
N GLY A 62 -3.80 -5.50 -0.37
CA GLY A 62 -3.43 -4.08 -0.47
C GLY A 62 -2.36 -3.79 -1.52
N PHE A 63 -1.57 -4.79 -1.93
CA PHE A 63 -0.56 -4.67 -2.98
C PHE A 63 -1.13 -4.29 -4.35
N GLY A 64 -2.44 -4.41 -4.55
CA GLY A 64 -3.14 -3.88 -5.74
C GLY A 64 -2.93 -2.38 -5.98
N LEU A 65 -2.49 -1.63 -4.96
CA LEU A 65 -2.07 -0.25 -5.09
C LEU A 65 -0.88 -0.07 -6.07
N VAL A 66 0.03 -1.05 -6.14
CA VAL A 66 1.24 -0.99 -6.98
C VAL A 66 0.91 -0.88 -8.48
N PRO A 67 0.17 -1.81 -9.10
CA PRO A 67 -0.20 -1.68 -10.51
C PRO A 67 -1.09 -0.46 -10.77
N ALA A 68 -1.99 -0.10 -9.85
CA ALA A 68 -2.87 1.06 -10.02
C ALA A 68 -2.08 2.39 -10.04
N LEU A 69 -1.12 2.58 -9.13
CA LEU A 69 -0.25 3.76 -9.12
C LEU A 69 0.68 3.79 -10.34
N GLN A 70 1.18 2.63 -10.78
CA GLN A 70 1.97 2.51 -11.98
C GLN A 70 1.19 2.95 -13.22
N ALA A 71 -0.06 2.48 -13.40
CA ALA A 71 -0.94 2.91 -14.47
C ALA A 71 -1.13 4.44 -14.48
N ARG A 72 -1.39 5.03 -13.30
CA ARG A 72 -1.52 6.48 -13.16
C ARG A 72 -0.27 7.26 -13.53
N LEU A 73 0.91 6.77 -13.15
CA LEU A 73 2.19 7.39 -13.51
C LEU A 73 2.42 7.33 -15.03
N MET A 74 2.08 6.19 -15.66
CA MET A 74 2.19 6.04 -17.11
C MET A 74 1.23 6.98 -17.86
N ASP A 75 -0.01 7.14 -17.39
CA ASP A 75 -1.00 8.07 -17.96
C ASP A 75 -0.57 9.53 -17.81
N ALA A 76 0.08 9.88 -16.70
CA ALA A 76 0.57 11.22 -16.44
C ALA A 76 1.79 11.60 -17.31
N ALA A 77 2.53 10.61 -17.85
CA ALA A 77 3.73 10.82 -18.66
C ALA A 77 3.75 9.97 -19.94
N PRO A 78 2.85 10.20 -20.92
CA PRO A 78 2.74 9.36 -22.12
C PRO A 78 4.03 9.30 -22.96
N ARG A 79 4.84 10.36 -22.94
CA ARG A 79 6.11 10.45 -23.69
C ARG A 79 7.32 9.92 -22.92
N ALA A 80 7.15 9.48 -21.67
CA ALA A 80 8.24 9.05 -20.79
C ALA A 80 7.83 7.85 -19.92
N GLN A 81 7.11 6.88 -20.49
CA GLN A 81 6.58 5.72 -19.77
C GLN A 81 7.67 4.87 -19.10
N SER A 82 8.84 4.72 -19.74
CA SER A 82 9.98 4.00 -19.15
C SER A 82 10.49 4.70 -17.88
N LEU A 83 10.57 6.03 -17.91
CA LEU A 83 10.95 6.83 -16.73
C LEU A 83 9.87 6.75 -15.64
N ALA A 84 8.59 6.81 -16.01
CA ALA A 84 7.49 6.66 -15.07
C ALA A 84 7.51 5.28 -14.37
N SER A 85 7.75 4.20 -15.11
CA SER A 85 7.91 2.85 -14.55
C SER A 85 9.12 2.77 -13.62
N ALA A 86 10.28 3.30 -14.04
CA ALA A 86 11.48 3.35 -13.21
C ALA A 86 11.26 4.12 -11.91
N MET A 87 10.58 5.28 -11.97
CA MET A 87 10.21 6.06 -10.78
C MET A 87 9.28 5.29 -9.84
N ASN A 88 8.32 4.53 -10.37
CA ASN A 88 7.46 3.68 -9.55
C ASN A 88 8.29 2.62 -8.77
N HIS A 89 9.21 1.95 -9.45
CA HIS A 89 10.12 0.99 -8.80
C HIS A 89 11.06 1.66 -7.79
N SER A 90 11.61 2.83 -8.09
CA SER A 90 12.44 3.59 -7.14
C SER A 90 11.64 4.00 -5.90
N ALA A 91 10.40 4.47 -6.07
CA ALA A 91 9.51 4.80 -4.96
C ALA A 91 9.18 3.57 -4.11
N PHE A 92 8.97 2.41 -4.74
CA PHE A 92 8.76 1.14 -4.03
C PHE A 92 9.98 0.67 -3.22
N ASN A 93 11.19 0.87 -3.74
CA ASN A 93 12.40 0.58 -2.95
C ASN A 93 12.55 1.54 -1.76
N LEU A 94 12.25 2.83 -1.98
CA LEU A 94 12.24 3.81 -0.90
C LEU A 94 11.19 3.47 0.16
N SER A 95 10.00 3.01 -0.23
CA SER A 95 8.97 2.62 0.72
C SER A 95 9.39 1.41 1.57
N ASN A 96 10.06 0.41 0.99
CA ASN A 96 10.63 -0.71 1.75
C ASN A 96 11.67 -0.23 2.78
N ALA A 97 12.54 0.70 2.40
CA ALA A 97 13.53 1.27 3.32
C ALA A 97 12.86 2.07 4.46
N ILE A 98 11.92 2.96 4.14
CA ILE A 98 11.20 3.77 5.14
C ILE A 98 10.37 2.88 6.08
N GLY A 99 9.67 1.89 5.53
CA GLY A 99 8.86 0.96 6.31
C GLY A 99 9.70 0.13 7.28
N ALA A 100 10.80 -0.46 6.81
CA ALA A 100 11.72 -1.22 7.67
C ALA A 100 12.36 -0.33 8.74
N TRP A 101 12.78 0.89 8.38
CA TRP A 101 13.40 1.83 9.32
C TRP A 101 12.42 2.29 10.40
N THR A 102 11.24 2.77 10.03
CA THR A 102 10.24 3.27 10.99
C THR A 102 9.64 2.15 11.84
N GLY A 103 9.41 0.96 11.28
CA GLY A 103 9.02 -0.23 12.04
C GLY A 103 10.11 -0.65 13.03
N GLY A 104 11.37 -0.65 12.61
CA GLY A 104 12.52 -0.92 13.48
C GLY A 104 12.67 0.09 14.62
N LEU A 105 12.43 1.38 14.35
CA LEU A 105 12.41 2.43 15.38
C LEU A 105 11.32 2.17 16.43
N ALA A 106 10.09 1.81 15.99
CA ALA A 106 9.01 1.50 16.92
C ALA A 106 9.34 0.30 17.83
N ILE A 107 9.93 -0.75 17.26
CA ILE A 107 10.39 -1.91 18.03
C ILE A 107 11.51 -1.50 19.01
N SER A 108 12.49 -0.73 18.54
CA SER A 108 13.63 -0.28 19.36
C SER A 108 13.21 0.66 20.50
N ALA A 109 12.11 1.41 20.31
CA ALA A 109 11.49 2.23 21.34
C ALA A 109 10.70 1.43 22.39
N GLY A 110 10.66 0.10 22.29
CA GLY A 110 9.98 -0.77 23.25
C GLY A 110 8.47 -0.95 23.03
N LEU A 111 7.93 -0.49 21.89
CA LEU A 111 6.49 -0.58 21.59
C LEU A 111 6.03 -1.99 21.17
N GLY A 112 6.99 -2.91 20.95
CA GLY A 112 6.74 -4.27 20.51
C GLY A 112 6.45 -4.39 19.01
N TRP A 113 6.45 -5.62 18.50
CA TRP A 113 6.30 -5.90 17.06
C TRP A 113 4.90 -5.60 16.51
N ALA A 114 3.85 -5.75 17.33
CA ALA A 114 2.47 -5.43 16.94
C ALA A 114 2.30 -3.95 16.58
N ALA A 115 3.09 -3.05 17.18
CA ALA A 115 3.04 -1.61 16.89
C ALA A 115 3.42 -1.27 15.44
N THR A 116 4.12 -2.16 14.73
CA THR A 116 4.46 -1.97 13.32
C THR A 116 3.22 -1.83 12.42
N GLY A 117 2.09 -2.45 12.79
CA GLY A 117 0.82 -2.25 12.09
C GLY A 117 0.34 -0.81 12.14
N TYR A 118 0.37 -0.19 13.33
CA TYR A 118 -0.02 1.22 13.49
C TYR A 118 0.93 2.18 12.75
N VAL A 119 2.24 1.90 12.76
CA VAL A 119 3.22 2.67 11.96
C VAL A 119 2.88 2.58 10.47
N GLY A 120 2.64 1.37 9.97
CA GLY A 120 2.24 1.15 8.58
C GLY A 120 0.92 1.86 8.23
N ALA A 121 -0.07 1.80 9.11
CA ALA A 121 -1.36 2.47 8.93
C ALA A 121 -1.21 3.99 8.86
N ALA A 122 -0.36 4.59 9.72
CA ALA A 122 -0.06 6.02 9.70
C ALA A 122 0.63 6.44 8.39
N LEU A 123 1.59 5.65 7.91
CA LEU A 123 2.27 5.90 6.63
C LEU A 123 1.29 5.76 5.44
N ALA A 124 0.45 4.74 5.44
CA ALA A 124 -0.58 4.55 4.41
C ALA A 124 -1.59 5.70 4.41
N LEU A 125 -2.00 6.19 5.59
CA LEU A 125 -2.89 7.34 5.73
C LEU A 125 -2.23 8.63 5.22
N ALA A 126 -0.94 8.84 5.52
CA ALA A 126 -0.20 9.97 4.98
C ALA A 126 -0.15 9.91 3.43
N GLY A 127 0.10 8.73 2.86
CA GLY A 127 0.03 8.50 1.41
C GLY A 127 -1.35 8.82 0.82
N LEU A 128 -2.43 8.39 1.48
CA LEU A 128 -3.81 8.71 1.09
C LEU A 128 -4.07 10.22 1.11
N VAL A 129 -3.64 10.92 2.16
CA VAL A 129 -3.78 12.39 2.26
C VAL A 129 -3.04 13.09 1.13
N ILE A 130 -1.78 12.70 0.87
CA ILE A 130 -0.99 13.23 -0.25
C ILE A 130 -1.71 13.00 -1.58
N PHE A 131 -2.26 11.80 -1.78
CA PHE A 131 -2.99 11.47 -3.00
C PHE A 131 -4.26 12.32 -3.19
N ILE A 132 -5.03 12.55 -2.12
CA ILE A 132 -6.21 13.42 -2.14
C ILE A 132 -5.81 14.86 -2.46
N ILE A 133 -4.72 15.36 -1.88
CA ILE A 133 -4.19 16.69 -2.19
C ILE A 133 -3.81 16.78 -3.67
N ALA A 134 -3.11 15.78 -4.21
CA ALA A 134 -2.72 15.73 -5.61
C ALA A 134 -3.94 15.72 -6.56
N LEU A 135 -5.03 15.05 -6.19
CA LEU A 135 -6.29 15.10 -6.94
C LEU A 135 -6.89 16.51 -6.96
N LYS A 136 -6.98 17.15 -5.79
CA LYS A 136 -7.52 18.52 -5.68
C LYS A 136 -6.69 19.55 -6.42
N LEU A 137 -5.38 19.37 -6.50
CA LEU A 137 -4.51 20.26 -7.28
C LEU A 137 -4.76 20.09 -8.78
N LYS A 138 -4.92 18.84 -9.26
CA LYS A 138 -5.22 18.57 -10.67
C LYS A 138 -6.57 19.14 -11.13
N GLU A 139 -7.57 19.22 -10.24
CA GLU A 139 -8.87 19.83 -10.57
C GLU A 139 -8.82 21.36 -10.72
N ARG A 140 -7.71 22.00 -10.32
CA ARG A 140 -7.54 23.46 -10.39
C ARG A 140 -6.81 23.94 -11.64
N ASP A 141 -6.22 23.02 -12.39
CA ASP A 141 -5.51 23.25 -13.66
C ASP A 141 -6.45 22.94 -14.85
#